data_AF-A0A6B2G7E5-F1
#
_entry.id   AF-A0A6B2G7E5-F1
#
_cell.length_a   1.000
_cell.length_b   1.000
_cell.length_c   1.000
_cell.angle_alpha   90.00
_cell.angle_beta   90.00
_cell.angle_gamma   90.00
#
_symmetry.space_group_name_H-M   'P 1'
#
loop_
_entity.id
_entity.type
_entity.pdbx_description
1 polymer ?
#
loop_
_entity_poly.entity_id
_entity_poly.type
_entity_poly.pdbx_seq_one_letter_code
_entity_poly.pdbx_strand_id
1 'polypeptide(L)'
;LKRHIRVHTGDKPYICTIDGCNKKFNTSNILKIHMRKHTGERPYSCSYCDKNFTNSTKLKNHVRTHTGERPYKCSVCGCEKSFAEYSSLSKHQLVHSSKNKYPIPFLVPLENQPNKDQ
;
A
#
# COMPACT_ATOMS: atom_id res chain seq x y z
N LEU A 1 -0.18 11.53 22.66
CA LEU A 1 -1.06 10.48 23.25
C LEU A 1 -2.54 10.62 22.84
N LYS A 2 -3.24 11.73 23.17
CA LYS A 2 -4.68 11.92 22.88
C LYS A 2 -5.14 11.60 21.45
N ARG A 3 -4.38 12.05 20.43
CA ARG A 3 -4.67 11.78 19.00
C ARG A 3 -4.59 10.29 18.63
N HIS A 4 -3.63 9.55 19.20
CA HIS A 4 -3.44 8.13 18.90
C HIS A 4 -4.57 7.28 19.48
N ILE A 5 -5.05 7.61 20.68
CA ILE A 5 -6.14 6.89 21.36
C ILE A 5 -7.40 6.84 20.50
N ARG A 6 -7.67 7.86 19.68
CA ARG A 6 -8.81 7.89 18.74
C ARG A 6 -8.84 6.71 17.76
N VAL A 7 -7.70 6.10 17.46
CA VAL A 7 -7.61 4.91 16.60
C VAL A 7 -8.26 3.70 17.27
N HIS A 8 -8.12 3.58 18.60
CA HIS A 8 -8.69 2.49 19.39
C HIS A 8 -10.16 2.71 19.73
N THR A 9 -10.55 3.96 20.04
CA THR A 9 -11.93 4.29 20.41
C THR A 9 -12.86 4.48 19.22
N GLY A 10 -12.31 4.61 18.00
CA GLY A 10 -13.09 4.93 16.81
C GLY A 10 -13.55 6.39 16.73
N ASP A 11 -13.10 7.25 17.65
CA ASP A 11 -13.43 8.68 17.68
C ASP A 11 -12.97 9.39 16.39
N LYS A 12 -13.91 10.05 15.71
CA LYS A 12 -13.71 10.73 14.43
C LYS A 12 -14.35 12.12 14.47
N PRO A 13 -13.72 13.08 15.18
CA PRO A 13 -14.32 14.38 15.42
C PRO A 13 -14.31 15.29 14.17
N TYR A 14 -13.54 14.95 13.13
CA TYR A 14 -13.42 15.77 11.93
C TYR A 14 -14.38 15.26 10.85
N ILE A 15 -15.40 16.06 10.55
CA ILE A 15 -16.50 15.68 9.64
C ILE A 15 -16.36 16.47 8.34
N CYS A 16 -16.64 15.85 7.21
CA CYS A 16 -16.76 16.56 5.94
C CYS A 16 -17.99 17.47 5.97
N THR A 17 -17.83 18.73 5.59
CA THR A 17 -18.90 19.73 5.61
C THR A 17 -19.61 19.88 4.25
N ILE A 18 -19.22 19.11 3.24
CA ILE A 18 -19.85 19.12 1.92
C ILE A 18 -21.18 18.36 2.00
N ASP A 19 -22.24 18.99 1.52
CA ASP A 19 -23.57 18.40 1.50
C ASP A 19 -23.57 17.07 0.70
N GLY A 20 -24.27 16.08 1.22
CA GLY A 20 -24.24 14.70 0.71
C GLY A 20 -22.96 13.90 1.05
N CYS A 21 -21.95 14.48 1.71
CA CYS A 21 -20.75 13.76 2.12
C CYS A 21 -20.70 13.44 3.63
N ASN A 22 -21.12 12.23 4.00
CA ASN A 22 -21.15 11.79 5.40
C ASN A 22 -19.82 11.22 5.94
N LYS A 23 -18.66 11.59 5.37
CA LYS A 23 -17.36 11.02 5.76
C LYS A 23 -16.79 11.70 7.01
N LYS A 24 -16.28 10.89 7.95
CA LYS A 24 -15.64 11.34 9.20
C LYS A 24 -14.21 10.83 9.33
N PHE A 25 -13.35 11.60 9.99
CA PHE A 25 -11.92 11.36 10.11
C PHE A 25 -11.43 11.59 11.54
N ASN A 26 -10.37 10.88 11.93
CA ASN A 26 -9.76 10.95 13.26
C ASN A 26 -8.76 12.12 13.42
N THR A 27 -8.37 12.74 12.30
CA THR A 27 -7.39 13.84 12.24
C THR A 27 -7.79 14.87 11.20
N SER A 28 -7.48 16.15 11.49
CA SER A 28 -7.76 17.28 10.59
C SER A 28 -7.00 17.18 9.26
N ASN A 29 -5.76 16.69 9.28
CA ASN A 29 -4.95 16.53 8.06
C ASN A 29 -5.60 15.56 7.06
N ILE A 30 -6.18 14.45 7.55
CA ILE A 30 -6.88 13.50 6.67
C ILE A 30 -8.17 14.11 6.13
N LEU A 31 -8.90 14.90 6.93
CA LEU A 31 -10.04 15.68 6.43
C LEU A 31 -9.60 16.65 5.33
N LYS A 32 -8.51 17.42 5.52
CA LYS A 32 -7.99 18.36 4.52
C LYS A 32 -7.66 17.67 3.19
N ILE A 33 -6.98 16.52 3.24
CA ILE A 33 -6.68 15.72 2.04
C ILE A 33 -7.98 15.18 1.40
N HIS A 34 -8.96 14.80 2.21
CA HIS A 34 -10.26 14.37 1.70
C HIS A 34 -11.01 15.50 0.97
N MET A 35 -10.99 16.72 1.50
CA MET A 35 -11.65 17.87 0.87
C MET A 35 -11.15 18.14 -0.56
N ARG A 36 -9.87 17.82 -0.85
CA ARG A 36 -9.32 17.89 -2.21
C ARG A 36 -10.02 17.00 -3.23
N LYS A 37 -10.76 15.97 -2.79
CA LYS A 37 -11.61 15.17 -3.68
C LYS A 37 -12.84 15.93 -4.17
N HIS A 38 -13.33 16.87 -3.37
CA HIS A 38 -14.46 17.73 -3.70
C HIS A 38 -14.02 18.93 -4.54
N THR A 39 -12.89 19.55 -4.19
CA THR A 39 -12.38 20.73 -4.91
C THR A 39 -11.61 20.38 -6.18
N GLY A 40 -11.15 19.14 -6.33
CA GLY A 40 -10.29 18.73 -7.43
C GLY A 40 -8.82 19.14 -7.29
N GLU A 41 -8.44 19.82 -6.21
CA GLU A 41 -7.07 20.31 -5.98
C GLU A 41 -6.05 19.15 -5.93
N ARG A 42 -4.99 19.25 -6.73
CA ARG A 42 -3.92 18.24 -6.80
C ARG A 42 -2.56 18.93 -6.75
N PRO A 43 -2.10 19.37 -5.57
CA PRO A 43 -0.93 20.25 -5.46
C PRO A 43 0.42 19.52 -5.58
N TYR A 44 0.43 18.19 -5.72
CA TYR A 44 1.65 17.40 -5.81
C TYR A 44 1.87 16.93 -7.25
N SER A 45 2.73 17.61 -7.99
CA SER A 45 3.09 17.26 -9.37
C SER A 45 4.17 16.19 -9.43
N CYS A 46 4.11 15.35 -10.46
CA CYS A 46 5.17 14.41 -10.80
C CYS A 46 6.25 15.12 -11.62
N SER A 47 7.52 14.82 -11.34
CA SER A 47 8.66 15.36 -12.09
C SER A 47 8.94 14.61 -13.40
N TYR A 48 8.35 13.42 -13.58
CA TYR A 48 8.57 12.56 -14.75
C TYR A 48 7.42 12.62 -15.76
N CYS A 49 6.26 13.20 -15.40
CA CYS A 49 5.09 13.33 -16.28
C CYS A 49 4.09 14.36 -15.73
N ASP A 50 3.08 14.71 -16.52
CA ASP A 50 2.09 15.76 -16.17
C ASP A 50 1.05 15.34 -15.12
N LYS A 51 1.25 14.20 -14.44
CA LYS A 51 0.31 13.71 -13.43
C LYS A 51 0.46 14.46 -12.12
N ASN A 52 -0.69 14.83 -11.56
CA ASN A 52 -0.81 15.55 -10.30
C ASN A 52 -1.60 14.72 -9.27
N PHE A 53 -1.27 14.85 -7.99
CA PHE A 53 -1.80 14.03 -6.89
C PHE A 53 -2.33 14.89 -5.73
N THR A 54 -3.26 14.34 -4.96
CA THR A 54 -3.91 15.03 -3.83
C THR A 54 -3.08 15.00 -2.55
N ASN A 55 -2.08 14.12 -2.44
CA ASN A 55 -1.14 14.08 -1.32
C ASN A 55 0.25 13.55 -1.74
N SER A 56 1.26 13.84 -0.91
CA SER A 56 2.66 13.48 -1.15
C SER A 56 2.90 11.97 -1.16
N THR A 57 2.21 11.19 -0.33
CA THR A 57 2.35 9.72 -0.32
C THR A 57 1.92 9.10 -1.65
N LYS A 58 0.84 9.59 -2.24
CA LYS A 58 0.37 9.14 -3.56
C LYS A 58 1.34 9.50 -4.67
N LEU A 59 1.90 10.71 -4.63
CA LEU A 59 2.99 11.09 -5.54
C LEU A 59 4.21 10.18 -5.37
N LYS A 60 4.68 9.95 -4.13
CA LYS A 60 5.85 9.10 -3.87
C LYS A 60 5.64 7.68 -4.40
N ASN A 61 4.49 7.07 -4.16
CA ASN A 61 4.17 5.75 -4.70
C ASN A 61 4.13 5.76 -6.23
N HIS A 62 3.57 6.82 -6.84
CA HIS A 62 3.57 6.96 -8.29
C HIS A 62 4.98 7.10 -8.86
N VAL A 63 5.87 7.86 -8.22
CA VAL A 63 7.27 8.01 -8.68
C VAL A 63 7.98 6.67 -8.79
N ARG A 64 7.66 5.71 -7.92
CA ARG A 64 8.19 4.33 -8.01
C ARG A 64 7.84 3.60 -9.30
N THR A 65 6.80 4.03 -10.01
CA THR A 65 6.44 3.49 -11.33
C THR A 65 7.40 3.96 -12.43
N HIS A 66 8.07 5.09 -12.24
CA HIS A 66 9.11 5.59 -13.13
C HIS A 66 10.48 5.02 -12.77
N THR A 67 10.79 4.95 -11.48
CA THR A 67 12.12 4.50 -11.02
C THR A 67 12.26 2.98 -10.93
N GLY A 68 11.15 2.24 -10.92
CA GLY A 68 11.14 0.79 -10.70
C GLY A 68 11.40 0.37 -9.25
N GLU A 69 11.47 1.31 -8.30
CA GLU A 69 11.75 1.01 -6.88
C GLU A 69 10.67 0.12 -6.26
N ARG A 70 11.08 -1.02 -5.70
CA ARG A 70 10.19 -2.00 -5.04
C ARG A 70 10.64 -2.30 -3.62
N PRO A 71 10.40 -1.39 -2.66
CA PRO A 71 10.96 -1.51 -1.31
C PRO A 71 10.26 -2.55 -0.44
N TYR A 72 9.06 -2.99 -0.82
CA TYR A 72 8.27 -3.94 -0.01
C TYR A 72 8.53 -5.36 -0.47
N LYS A 73 9.48 -6.03 0.18
CA LYS A 73 9.87 -7.42 -0.11
C LYS A 73 8.96 -8.41 0.62
N CYS A 74 8.62 -9.52 -0.04
CA CYS A 74 8.04 -10.66 0.64
C CYS A 74 9.07 -11.27 1.59
N SER A 75 8.66 -11.58 2.83
CA SER A 75 9.52 -12.19 3.85
C SER A 75 9.37 -13.71 3.92
N VAL A 76 8.54 -14.31 3.06
CA VAL A 76 8.36 -15.76 3.02
C VAL A 76 9.57 -16.38 2.34
N CYS A 77 10.15 -17.39 2.98
CA CYS A 77 11.32 -18.10 2.47
C CYS A 77 11.07 -18.60 1.04
N GLY A 78 12.05 -18.41 0.14
CA GLY A 78 11.94 -18.79 -1.27
C GLY A 78 11.08 -17.86 -2.14
N CYS A 79 10.51 -16.78 -1.60
CA CYS A 79 9.72 -15.81 -2.37
C CYS A 79 10.49 -14.51 -2.61
N GLU A 80 10.98 -14.30 -3.83
CA GLU A 80 11.73 -13.09 -4.21
C GLU A 80 10.82 -11.90 -4.61
N LYS A 81 9.49 -12.05 -4.48
CA LYS A 81 8.55 -11.02 -4.92
C LYS A 81 8.68 -9.75 -4.09
N SER A 82 8.87 -8.64 -4.79
CA SER A 82 8.96 -7.29 -4.22
C SER A 82 7.97 -6.35 -4.90
N PHE A 83 7.43 -5.40 -4.14
CA PHE A 83 6.33 -4.54 -4.55
C PHE A 83 6.66 -3.05 -4.34
N ALA A 84 6.10 -2.20 -5.20
CA ALA A 84 6.19 -0.74 -5.08
C ALA A 84 5.29 -0.15 -3.97
N GLU A 85 4.24 -0.89 -3.58
CA GLU A 85 3.30 -0.51 -2.52
C GLU A 85 3.10 -1.62 -1.48
N TYR A 86 2.94 -1.23 -0.22
CA TYR A 86 2.66 -2.15 0.89
C TYR A 86 1.34 -2.88 0.72
N SER A 87 0.30 -2.20 0.22
CA SER A 87 -1.02 -2.78 -0.05
C SER A 87 -0.94 -3.99 -0.98
N SER A 88 -0.08 -3.92 -2.00
CA SER A 88 0.19 -5.02 -2.93
C SER A 88 0.92 -6.17 -2.25
N LEU A 89 1.91 -5.88 -1.40
CA LEU A 89 2.57 -6.89 -0.57
C LEU A 89 1.56 -7.58 0.37
N SER A 90 0.72 -6.83 1.09
CA SER A 90 -0.26 -7.40 2.01
C SER A 90 -1.25 -8.33 1.32
N LYS A 91 -1.72 -7.96 0.12
CA LYS A 91 -2.55 -8.84 -0.71
C LYS A 91 -1.78 -10.08 -1.15
N HIS A 92 -0.53 -9.90 -1.58
CA HIS A 92 0.33 -11.03 -1.94
C HIS A 92 0.55 -11.99 -0.76
N GLN A 93 0.74 -11.50 0.46
CA GLN A 93 0.95 -12.34 1.64
C GLN A 93 -0.22 -13.29 1.92
N LEU A 94 -1.43 -12.96 1.46
CA LEU A 94 -2.58 -13.87 1.55
C LEU A 94 -2.37 -15.16 0.77
N VAL A 95 -1.53 -15.15 -0.29
CA VAL A 95 -1.26 -16.37 -1.07
C VAL A 95 -0.45 -17.40 -0.29
N HIS A 96 0.33 -16.94 0.69
CA HIS A 96 1.14 -17.76 1.59
C HIS A 96 0.38 -18.13 2.87
N SER A 97 -0.81 -17.58 3.07
CA SER A 97 -1.65 -17.91 4.21
C SER A 97 -2.50 -19.13 3.91
N SER A 98 -2.72 -19.98 4.92
CA SER A 98 -3.58 -21.18 4.85
C SER A 98 -5.07 -20.91 4.50
N LYS A 99 -5.45 -19.63 4.35
CA LYS A 99 -6.77 -19.18 3.87
C LYS A 99 -6.82 -18.97 2.35
N ASN A 100 -5.71 -19.19 1.64
CA ASN A 100 -5.68 -19.14 0.18
C ASN A 100 -6.42 -20.35 -0.40
N LYS A 101 -7.47 -20.11 -1.19
CA LYS A 101 -8.22 -21.18 -1.88
C LYS A 101 -7.41 -21.87 -2.99
N TYR A 102 -6.31 -21.26 -3.43
CA TYR A 102 -5.40 -21.79 -4.46
C TYR A 102 -3.95 -21.67 -3.98
N PRO A 103 -3.51 -22.51 -3.04
CA PRO A 103 -2.11 -22.52 -2.61
C PRO A 103 -1.24 -22.88 -3.82
N ILE A 104 -0.28 -22.01 -4.16
CA ILE A 104 0.76 -22.36 -5.11
C ILE A 104 1.68 -23.33 -4.36
N PRO A 105 1.94 -24.55 -4.88
CA PRO A 105 2.89 -25.45 -4.25
C PRO A 105 4.21 -24.71 -4.10
N PHE A 106 4.78 -24.72 -2.90
CA PHE A 106 6.16 -24.34 -2.68
C PHE A 106 6.99 -25.18 -3.65
N LEU A 107 7.50 -24.58 -4.73
CA LEU A 107 8.54 -25.21 -5.52
C LEU A 107 9.76 -25.25 -4.62
N VAL A 108 9.94 -26.39 -3.95
CA VAL A 108 11.20 -26.72 -3.28
C VAL A 108 12.28 -26.61 -4.35
N PRO A 109 13.34 -25.79 -4.15
CA PRO A 109 14.48 -25.81 -5.04
C PRO A 109 14.97 -27.25 -5.12
N LEU A 110 15.09 -27.80 -6.33
CA LEU A 110 15.74 -29.10 -6.53
C LEU A 110 17.13 -29.00 -5.90
N GLU A 111 17.30 -29.60 -4.73
CA GLU A 111 18.63 -29.84 -4.17
C GLU A 111 19.42 -30.60 -5.23
N ASN A 112 20.57 -30.05 -5.60
CA ASN A 112 21.55 -30.67 -6.46
C ASN A 112 21.79 -32.10 -5.97
N GLN A 113 21.28 -33.08 -6.71
CA GLN A 113 21.69 -34.46 -6.51
C GLN A 113 23.18 -34.56 -6.81
N PRO A 114 23.99 -35.21 -5.95
CA PRO A 114 25.37 -35.49 -6.30
C PRO A 114 25.33 -36.43 -7.51
N ASN A 115 25.89 -35.95 -8.63
CA ASN A 115 26.18 -36.76 -9.80
C ASN A 115 27.03 -37.95 -9.32
N LYS A 116 26.40 -39.12 -9.24
CA LYS A 116 27.11 -40.39 -9.28
C LYS A 116 27.06 -40.87 -10.72
N ASP A 117 28.19 -41.42 -11.15
CA ASP A 117 28.42 -42.17 -12.39
C ASP A 117 29.00 -41.37 -13.56
N GLN A 118 30.32 -41.12 -13.53
CA GLN A 118 31.34 -41.86 -14.31
C GLN A 118 32.76 -41.39 -13.97
#